data_AF-A0A6N6T6N9-F1
#
_entry.id   AF-A0A6N6T6N9-F1
#
_cell.length_a   1.000
_cell.length_b   1.000
_cell.length_c   1.000
_cell.angle_alpha   90.00
_cell.angle_beta   90.00
_cell.angle_gamma   90.00
#
_symmetry.space_group_name_H-M   'P 1'
#
loop_
_entity.id
_entity.type
_entity.pdbx_description
1 polymer ?
#
loop_
_entity_poly.entity_id
_entity_poly.type
_entity_poly.pdbx_seq_one_letter_code
_entity_poly.pdbx_strand_id
1 'polypeptide(L)'
;MRVYLHLAIIISILFPFSANCAKWCGSGPTSNIIPDELPGLLIAGCISVDSAKFYHACKAHDNCYDSCGKSHVECDRTILHNLEAECKTAFNTIIEKPCMLGCYAAARSYYETMIGVQYEGFVKAYKDAQKKCQGLPSFAWSQAGPISGQVCIRIYEDADPHAWSDNYLCSSRDLGLNWSQAGPIAGMSCTRIYEDADPHAWGDNYLCVPQNSSFILSWSQAGPIPGKACTRIYEDADPHAWSDNYLCIE
;
A
#
# COMPACT_ATOMS: atom_id res chain seq x y z
N MET A 1 -2.80 12.27 33.69
CA MET A 1 -3.89 11.69 32.86
C MET A 1 -5.04 12.66 32.54
N ARG A 2 -5.22 13.80 33.23
CA ARG A 2 -6.32 14.76 32.95
C ARG A 2 -6.03 15.86 31.91
N VAL A 3 -4.76 16.09 31.52
CA VAL A 3 -4.39 17.18 30.59
C VAL A 3 -4.60 16.80 29.12
N TYR A 4 -4.41 15.53 28.75
CA TYR A 4 -4.61 15.04 27.37
C TYR A 4 -6.08 15.07 26.93
N LEU A 5 -7.01 14.88 27.87
CA LEU A 5 -8.45 14.89 27.58
C LEU A 5 -8.96 16.28 27.15
N HIS A 6 -8.34 17.36 27.63
CA HIS A 6 -8.75 18.73 27.27
C HIS A 6 -8.24 19.16 25.89
N LEU A 7 -7.10 18.64 25.41
CA LEU A 7 -6.63 18.92 24.05
C LEU A 7 -7.53 18.25 23.00
N ALA A 8 -7.95 17.01 23.25
CA ALA A 8 -8.88 16.29 22.37
C ALA A 8 -10.25 17.00 22.26
N ILE A 9 -10.75 17.60 23.35
CA ILE A 9 -12.04 18.31 23.36
C ILE A 9 -11.98 19.65 22.60
N ILE A 10 -10.86 20.37 22.65
CA ILE A 10 -10.73 21.66 21.93
C ILE A 10 -10.68 21.44 20.41
N ILE A 11 -10.07 20.34 19.95
CA ILE A 11 -10.03 19.98 18.51
C ILE A 11 -11.45 19.65 17.99
N SER A 12 -12.31 19.07 18.82
CA SER A 12 -13.67 18.68 18.44
C SER A 12 -14.68 19.84 18.37
N ILE A 13 -14.40 20.99 19.00
CA ILE A 13 -15.36 22.12 19.09
C ILE A 13 -15.20 23.11 17.92
N LEU A 14 -14.05 23.13 17.24
CA LEU A 14 -13.76 24.10 16.17
C LEU A 14 -14.16 23.64 14.76
N PHE A 15 -14.56 22.37 14.57
CA PHE A 15 -14.91 21.84 13.24
C PHE A 15 -16.21 21.03 13.32
N PRO A 16 -17.37 21.56 12.86
CA PRO A 16 -18.61 20.79 12.82
C PRO A 16 -18.50 19.69 11.75
N PHE A 17 -18.44 18.43 12.18
CA PHE A 17 -18.23 17.28 11.31
C PHE A 17 -19.52 16.84 10.62
N SER A 18 -19.65 17.13 9.33
CA SER A 18 -20.41 16.30 8.37
C SER A 18 -19.51 16.01 7.17
N ALA A 19 -18.48 15.20 7.36
CA ALA A 19 -17.52 14.85 6.33
C ALA A 19 -17.97 13.57 5.59
N ASN A 20 -18.01 13.64 4.26
CA ASN A 20 -18.05 12.43 3.42
C ASN A 20 -16.75 11.66 3.62
N CYS A 21 -16.85 10.55 4.36
CA CYS A 21 -15.79 9.73 4.94
C CYS A 21 -14.89 8.96 3.93
N ALA A 22 -14.78 9.38 2.67
CA ALA A 22 -14.17 8.57 1.61
C ALA A 22 -12.77 9.04 1.15
N LYS A 23 -12.27 10.18 1.65
CA LYS A 23 -10.89 10.66 1.41
C LYS A 23 -10.42 11.41 2.64
N TRP A 24 -9.50 10.84 3.41
CA TRP A 24 -9.12 11.37 4.73
C TRP A 24 -7.85 12.22 4.68
N CYS A 25 -7.12 12.18 3.56
CA CYS A 25 -5.90 12.96 3.34
C CYS A 25 -6.14 14.03 2.29
N GLY A 26 -5.85 15.29 2.60
CA GLY A 26 -5.87 16.38 1.61
C GLY A 26 -7.23 16.60 0.91
N SER A 27 -8.36 16.21 1.50
CA SER A 27 -9.70 16.43 0.93
C SER A 27 -10.23 17.86 1.15
N GLY A 28 -9.33 18.79 1.51
CA GLY A 28 -9.64 20.19 1.76
C GLY A 28 -10.01 20.47 3.22
N PRO A 29 -10.42 21.71 3.53
CA PRO A 29 -10.60 22.20 4.91
C PRO A 29 -11.74 21.53 5.69
N THR A 30 -12.48 20.58 5.10
CA THR A 30 -13.74 20.06 5.65
C THR A 30 -13.68 18.62 6.18
N SER A 31 -12.54 17.92 6.10
CA SER A 31 -12.54 16.47 6.38
C SER A 31 -11.23 15.87 6.90
N ASN A 32 -10.32 16.69 7.43
CA ASN A 32 -9.04 16.22 7.91
C ASN A 32 -9.07 16.00 9.44
N ILE A 33 -9.33 14.76 9.89
CA ILE A 33 -9.09 14.37 11.29
C ILE A 33 -7.61 14.55 11.62
N ILE A 34 -6.73 14.23 10.67
CA ILE A 34 -5.30 14.46 10.74
C ILE A 34 -4.97 15.64 9.81
N PRO A 35 -4.36 16.73 10.31
CA PRO A 35 -3.97 17.85 9.46
C PRO A 35 -2.85 17.43 8.52
N ASP A 36 -2.78 18.03 7.33
CA ASP A 36 -1.72 17.73 6.35
C ASP A 36 -0.33 18.11 6.90
N GLU A 37 -0.28 19.13 7.77
CA GLU A 37 0.93 19.60 8.42
C GLU A 37 0.68 19.92 9.90
N LEU A 38 1.64 19.60 10.76
CA LEU A 38 1.66 19.99 12.17
C LEU A 38 2.78 21.01 12.40
N PRO A 39 2.48 22.31 12.50
CA PRO A 39 3.48 23.35 12.75
C PRO A 39 4.13 23.18 14.14
N GLY A 40 5.45 23.30 14.20
CA GLY A 40 6.19 23.28 15.47
C GLY A 40 5.72 24.33 16.47
N LEU A 41 5.37 25.53 16.00
CA LEU A 41 4.87 26.63 16.83
C LEU A 41 3.56 26.34 17.59
N LEU A 42 2.79 25.33 17.18
CA LEU A 42 1.58 24.91 17.90
C LEU A 42 1.87 23.91 19.02
N ILE A 43 3.12 23.47 19.14
CA ILE A 43 3.57 22.51 20.14
C ILE A 43 4.12 23.28 21.35
N ALA A 44 3.52 23.08 22.52
CA ALA A 44 3.92 23.77 23.75
C ALA A 44 5.41 23.55 24.06
N GLY A 45 6.17 24.64 24.17
CA GLY A 45 7.62 24.60 24.45
C GLY A 45 8.49 24.31 23.21
N CYS A 46 7.92 24.32 22.02
CA CYS A 46 8.66 24.22 20.76
C CYS A 46 8.97 25.62 20.20
N ILE A 47 10.22 25.82 19.78
CA ILE A 47 10.67 27.01 19.04
C ILE A 47 11.25 26.50 17.72
N SER A 48 10.41 25.93 16.86
CA SER A 48 10.79 25.53 15.50
C SER A 48 9.78 26.09 14.51
N VAL A 49 10.28 26.55 13.37
CA VAL A 49 9.47 26.98 12.22
C VAL A 49 9.13 25.81 11.29
N ASP A 50 9.77 24.66 11.51
CA ASP A 50 9.51 23.46 10.75
C ASP A 50 8.17 22.82 11.14
N SER A 51 7.66 22.00 10.23
CA SER A 51 6.36 21.34 10.33
C SER A 51 6.48 19.88 9.96
N ALA A 52 5.88 18.98 10.74
CA ALA A 52 5.76 17.58 10.34
C ALA A 52 4.73 17.44 9.21
N LYS A 53 5.09 16.78 8.11
CA LYS A 53 4.25 16.65 6.90
C LYS A 53 3.41 15.37 6.96
N PHE A 54 2.41 15.37 7.83
CA PHE A 54 1.53 14.21 8.06
C PHE A 54 0.77 13.74 6.81
N TYR A 55 0.59 14.61 5.81
CA TYR A 55 0.02 14.23 4.50
C TYR A 55 0.61 12.93 3.93
N HIS A 56 1.93 12.71 4.02
CA HIS A 56 2.58 11.50 3.49
C HIS A 56 2.16 10.24 4.26
N ALA A 57 2.15 10.31 5.58
CA ALA A 57 1.71 9.22 6.46
C ALA A 57 0.24 8.86 6.21
N CYS A 58 -0.61 9.87 6.08
CA CYS A 58 -2.02 9.69 5.82
C CYS A 58 -2.24 9.08 4.41
N LYS A 59 -1.59 9.60 3.36
CA LYS A 59 -1.68 9.05 2.00
C LYS A 59 -1.26 7.58 1.94
N ALA A 60 -0.23 7.20 2.69
CA ALA A 60 0.18 5.80 2.82
C ALA A 60 -0.89 4.92 3.46
N HIS A 61 -1.65 5.45 4.44
CA HIS A 61 -2.78 4.75 5.06
C HIS A 61 -3.96 4.59 4.10
N ASP A 62 -4.35 5.65 3.38
CA ASP A 62 -5.39 5.58 2.34
C ASP A 62 -5.02 4.53 1.27
N ASN A 63 -3.76 4.55 0.79
CA ASN A 63 -3.25 3.54 -0.14
C ASN A 63 -3.33 2.11 0.41
N CYS A 64 -3.09 1.93 1.72
CA CYS A 64 -3.22 0.63 2.38
C CYS A 64 -4.67 0.16 2.42
N TYR A 65 -5.62 1.04 2.77
CA TYR A 65 -7.06 0.75 2.74
C TYR A 65 -7.54 0.39 1.33
N ASP A 66 -6.96 1.05 0.33
CA ASP A 66 -7.24 0.82 -1.07
C ASP A 66 -6.60 -0.46 -1.62
N SER A 67 -5.64 -1.05 -0.92
CA SER A 67 -4.96 -2.27 -1.35
C SER A 67 -5.81 -3.50 -1.03
N CYS A 68 -6.14 -4.31 -2.04
CA CYS A 68 -7.07 -5.43 -1.88
C CYS A 68 -6.54 -6.49 -0.91
N GLY A 69 -7.40 -6.96 -0.01
CA GLY A 69 -7.08 -8.02 0.96
C GLY A 69 -6.23 -7.56 2.16
N LYS A 70 -5.75 -6.31 2.18
CA LYS A 70 -5.09 -5.75 3.36
C LYS A 70 -6.07 -5.59 4.50
N SER A 71 -5.66 -5.95 5.71
CA SER A 71 -6.49 -5.79 6.90
C SER A 71 -6.51 -4.33 7.35
N HIS A 72 -7.70 -3.79 7.68
CA HIS A 72 -7.80 -2.47 8.30
C HIS A 72 -6.93 -2.36 9.56
N VAL A 73 -6.86 -3.41 10.39
CA VAL A 73 -6.02 -3.43 11.61
C VAL A 73 -4.54 -3.28 11.29
N GLU A 74 -4.08 -3.89 10.20
CA GLU A 74 -2.70 -3.74 9.73
C GLU A 74 -2.45 -2.30 9.28
N CYS A 75 -3.32 -1.78 8.41
CA CYS A 75 -3.22 -0.42 7.91
C CYS A 75 -3.25 0.61 9.05
N ASP A 76 -4.20 0.49 9.97
CA ASP A 76 -4.34 1.38 11.12
C ASP A 76 -3.08 1.36 11.99
N ARG A 77 -2.49 0.20 12.24
CA ARG A 77 -1.24 0.12 13.02
C ARG A 77 -0.07 0.85 12.34
N THR A 78 0.01 0.80 11.01
CA THR A 78 1.10 1.44 10.28
C THR A 78 1.04 2.97 10.30
N ILE A 79 -0.15 3.57 10.43
CA ILE A 79 -0.27 5.04 10.38
C ILE A 79 0.48 5.71 11.53
N LEU A 80 0.43 5.15 12.75
CA LEU A 80 1.14 5.72 13.89
C LEU A 80 2.64 5.76 13.64
N HIS A 81 3.21 4.66 13.12
CA HIS A 81 4.63 4.61 12.78
C HIS A 81 5.01 5.62 11.71
N ASN A 82 4.16 5.81 10.69
CA ASN A 82 4.41 6.79 9.64
C ASN A 82 4.32 8.24 10.18
N LEU A 83 3.35 8.54 11.04
CA LEU A 83 3.23 9.86 11.68
C LEU A 83 4.44 10.16 12.59
N GLU A 84 4.88 9.19 13.39
CA GLU A 84 6.09 9.33 14.21
C GLU A 84 7.34 9.48 13.31
N ALA A 85 7.41 8.82 12.16
CA ALA A 85 8.50 9.03 11.21
C ALA A 85 8.54 10.47 10.66
N GLU A 86 7.39 11.04 10.29
CA GLU A 86 7.29 12.44 9.85
C GLU A 86 7.72 13.42 10.95
N CYS A 87 7.33 13.17 12.21
CA CYS A 87 7.80 13.95 13.36
C CYS A 87 9.32 13.90 13.51
N LYS A 88 9.92 12.72 13.36
CA LYS A 88 11.37 12.54 13.48
C LYS A 88 12.12 13.22 12.34
N THR A 89 11.57 13.19 11.13
CA THR A 89 12.14 13.87 9.96
C THR A 89 12.13 15.38 10.14
N ALA A 90 11.01 15.94 10.62
CA ALA A 90 10.85 17.38 10.82
C ALA A 90 11.63 17.93 12.01
N PHE A 91 11.77 17.15 13.10
CA PHE A 91 12.38 17.60 14.35
C PHE A 91 13.53 16.69 14.77
N ASN A 92 14.66 16.78 14.05
CA ASN A 92 15.77 15.83 14.18
C ASN A 92 16.94 16.32 15.06
N THR A 93 16.89 17.56 15.54
CA THR A 93 17.98 18.14 16.35
C THR A 93 17.74 18.01 17.86
N ILE A 94 18.80 18.14 18.66
CA ILE A 94 18.72 18.06 20.13
C ILE A 94 17.84 19.19 20.71
N ILE A 95 17.92 20.39 20.15
CA ILE A 95 17.17 21.58 20.61
C ILE A 95 15.66 21.40 20.33
N GLU A 96 15.31 20.65 19.28
CA GLU A 96 13.93 20.37 18.88
C GLU A 96 13.30 19.17 19.58
N LYS A 97 14.02 18.53 20.51
CA LYS A 97 13.49 17.39 21.27
C LYS A 97 12.12 17.66 21.92
N PRO A 98 11.81 18.86 22.47
CA PRO A 98 10.46 19.19 22.92
C PRO A 98 9.42 19.19 21.79
N CYS A 99 9.76 19.72 20.62
CA CYS A 99 8.92 19.70 19.41
C CYS A 99 8.60 18.26 18.99
N MET A 100 9.63 17.41 18.89
CA MET A 100 9.48 16.00 18.54
C MET A 100 8.55 15.27 19.51
N LEU A 101 8.72 15.47 20.84
CA LEU A 101 7.86 14.83 21.85
C LEU A 101 6.40 15.28 21.75
N GLY A 102 6.14 16.57 21.52
CA GLY A 102 4.79 17.06 21.33
C GLY A 102 4.17 16.61 20.01
N CYS A 103 4.98 16.47 18.95
CA CYS A 103 4.55 15.90 17.67
C CYS A 103 4.16 14.42 17.84
N TYR A 104 4.96 13.62 18.56
CA TYR A 104 4.60 12.23 18.90
C TYR A 104 3.31 12.14 19.72
N ALA A 105 3.10 13.06 20.67
CA ALA A 105 1.86 13.10 21.44
C ALA A 105 0.64 13.40 20.54
N ALA A 106 0.77 14.34 19.59
CA ALA A 106 -0.26 14.62 18.60
C ALA A 106 -0.54 13.40 17.69
N ALA A 107 0.52 12.78 17.14
CA ALA A 107 0.42 11.56 16.32
C ALA A 107 -0.34 10.43 17.04
N ARG A 108 -0.05 10.20 18.32
CA ARG A 108 -0.76 9.22 19.15
C ARG A 108 -2.21 9.60 19.39
N SER A 109 -2.50 10.87 19.65
CA SER A 109 -3.88 11.34 19.80
C SER A 109 -4.69 11.10 18.51
N TYR A 110 -4.10 11.34 17.33
CA TYR A 110 -4.75 11.05 16.06
C TYR A 110 -5.00 9.55 15.88
N TYR A 111 -3.98 8.72 16.10
CA TYR A 111 -4.12 7.26 16.03
C TYR A 111 -5.20 6.74 17.00
N GLU A 112 -5.17 7.15 18.26
CA GLU A 112 -6.19 6.78 19.26
C GLU A 112 -7.59 7.23 18.86
N THR A 113 -7.73 8.41 18.22
CA THR A 113 -9.01 8.88 17.70
C THR A 113 -9.53 7.97 16.57
N MET A 114 -8.63 7.46 15.72
CA MET A 114 -8.98 6.54 14.63
C MET A 114 -9.39 5.15 15.14
N ILE A 115 -8.63 4.59 16.10
CA ILE A 115 -8.82 3.20 16.55
C ILE A 115 -9.72 3.04 17.78
N GLY A 116 -9.73 4.03 18.67
CA GLY A 116 -10.38 3.95 19.99
C GLY A 116 -11.89 4.16 19.92
N VAL A 117 -12.35 4.83 18.87
CA VAL A 117 -13.72 4.76 18.44
C VAL A 117 -13.69 3.75 17.31
N GLN A 118 -14.32 2.58 17.44
CA GLN A 118 -14.71 1.78 16.26
C GLN A 118 -15.73 2.58 15.47
N TYR A 119 -15.29 3.71 14.93
CA TYR A 119 -16.14 4.67 14.27
C TYR A 119 -16.64 3.93 13.05
N GLU A 120 -17.95 3.71 13.00
CA GLU A 120 -18.58 3.00 11.88
C GLU A 120 -18.16 3.62 10.54
N GLY A 121 -17.84 4.93 10.53
CA GLY A 121 -17.26 5.62 9.39
C GLY A 121 -15.93 5.05 8.89
N PHE A 122 -14.96 4.71 9.76
CA PHE A 122 -13.67 4.13 9.34
C PHE A 122 -13.83 2.71 8.81
N VAL A 123 -14.58 1.88 9.53
CA VAL A 123 -14.87 0.51 9.09
C VAL A 123 -15.66 0.52 7.78
N LYS A 124 -16.59 1.46 7.62
CA LYS A 124 -17.33 1.65 6.37
C LYS A 124 -16.42 2.12 5.23
N ALA A 125 -15.55 3.10 5.47
CA ALA A 125 -14.60 3.59 4.46
C ALA A 125 -13.68 2.45 3.98
N TYR A 126 -13.13 1.67 4.91
CA TYR A 126 -12.38 0.47 4.58
C TYR A 126 -13.20 -0.54 3.76
N LYS A 127 -14.44 -0.85 4.17
CA LYS A 127 -15.31 -1.78 3.43
C LYS A 127 -15.65 -1.27 2.02
N ASP A 128 -15.91 0.03 1.88
CA ASP A 128 -16.19 0.66 0.59
C ASP A 128 -14.95 0.60 -0.32
N ALA A 129 -13.76 0.86 0.22
CA ALA A 129 -12.49 0.72 -0.49
C ALA A 129 -12.25 -0.73 -0.95
N GLN A 130 -12.50 -1.71 -0.08
CA GLN A 130 -12.35 -3.13 -0.41
C GLN A 130 -13.44 -3.67 -1.36
N LYS A 131 -14.57 -2.97 -1.51
CA LYS A 131 -15.66 -3.41 -2.39
C LYS A 131 -15.21 -3.46 -3.86
N LYS A 132 -14.31 -2.59 -4.29
CA LYS A 132 -13.75 -2.60 -5.65
C LYS A 132 -12.99 -3.89 -5.97
N CYS A 133 -12.50 -4.57 -4.94
CA CYS A 133 -11.77 -5.83 -5.07
C CYS A 133 -12.69 -7.05 -5.18
N GLN A 134 -14.00 -6.88 -4.97
CA GLN A 134 -14.95 -7.99 -4.97
C GLN A 134 -15.12 -8.53 -6.39
N GLY A 135 -14.89 -9.84 -6.56
CA GLY A 135 -15.04 -10.53 -7.84
C GLY A 135 -13.77 -10.54 -8.70
N LEU A 136 -12.71 -9.84 -8.29
CA LEU A 136 -11.40 -10.00 -8.90
C LEU A 136 -10.88 -11.43 -8.68
N PRO A 137 -10.19 -12.02 -9.67
CA PRO A 137 -9.50 -13.28 -9.46
C PRO A 137 -8.43 -13.14 -8.35
N SER A 138 -8.09 -14.24 -7.70
CA SER A 138 -6.94 -14.28 -6.79
C SER A 138 -5.83 -15.07 -7.45
N PHE A 139 -4.61 -14.52 -7.39
CA PHE A 139 -3.40 -15.18 -7.84
C PHE A 139 -2.56 -15.65 -6.66
N ALA A 140 -2.00 -16.84 -6.78
CA ALA A 140 -0.99 -17.38 -5.88
C ALA A 140 0.30 -17.62 -6.66
N TRP A 141 1.43 -17.27 -6.03
CA TRP A 141 2.76 -17.53 -6.56
C TRP A 141 3.37 -18.76 -5.90
N SER A 142 4.12 -19.54 -6.68
CA SER A 142 4.91 -20.66 -6.20
C SER A 142 6.24 -20.71 -6.92
N GLN A 143 7.34 -20.71 -6.16
CA GLN A 143 8.71 -20.83 -6.67
C GLN A 143 9.23 -22.28 -6.73
N ALA A 144 8.33 -23.26 -6.54
CA ALA A 144 8.71 -24.66 -6.34
C ALA A 144 7.62 -25.63 -6.81
N GLY A 145 7.14 -25.44 -8.04
CA GLY A 145 6.12 -26.29 -8.66
C GLY A 145 4.68 -25.79 -8.51
N PRO A 146 3.71 -26.43 -9.21
CA PRO A 146 2.33 -26.00 -9.21
C PRO A 146 1.62 -26.26 -7.87
N ILE A 147 0.71 -25.37 -7.47
CA ILE A 147 -0.11 -25.52 -6.27
C ILE A 147 -1.26 -26.51 -6.55
N SER A 148 -1.33 -27.57 -5.74
CA SER A 148 -2.36 -28.60 -5.88
C SER A 148 -3.79 -28.04 -5.78
N GLY A 149 -4.66 -28.43 -6.72
CA GLY A 149 -6.06 -28.00 -6.79
C GLY A 149 -6.29 -26.64 -7.45
N GLN A 150 -5.24 -25.99 -7.99
CA GLN A 150 -5.35 -24.74 -8.74
C GLN A 150 -5.03 -24.94 -10.23
N VAL A 151 -5.39 -23.94 -11.04
CA VAL A 151 -4.95 -23.86 -12.44
C VAL A 151 -3.69 -23.01 -12.46
N CYS A 152 -2.57 -23.61 -12.87
CA CYS A 152 -1.27 -22.97 -12.84
C CYS A 152 -0.67 -22.88 -14.23
N ILE A 153 -0.04 -21.74 -14.53
CA ILE A 153 0.85 -21.58 -15.67
C ILE A 153 2.29 -21.49 -15.17
N ARG A 154 3.22 -22.05 -15.93
CA ARG A 154 4.64 -21.93 -15.62
C ARG A 154 5.14 -20.57 -16.09
N ILE A 155 5.86 -19.87 -15.20
CA ILE A 155 6.59 -18.64 -15.49
C ILE A 155 8.06 -19.02 -15.49
N TYR A 156 8.75 -18.79 -16.61
CA TYR A 156 10.12 -19.24 -16.78
C TYR A 156 10.86 -18.33 -17.75
N GLU A 157 12.19 -18.28 -17.58
CA GLU A 157 13.11 -17.63 -18.50
C GLU A 157 14.28 -18.58 -18.75
N ASP A 158 14.29 -19.25 -19.90
CA ASP A 158 15.31 -20.27 -20.20
C ASP A 158 16.72 -19.69 -20.35
N ALA A 159 16.84 -18.39 -20.65
CA ALA A 159 18.14 -17.72 -20.72
C ALA A 159 18.63 -17.19 -19.36
N ASP A 160 17.81 -17.25 -18.32
CA ASP A 160 18.21 -16.97 -16.94
C ASP A 160 18.81 -18.25 -16.31
N PRO A 161 20.08 -18.24 -15.88
CA PRO A 161 20.73 -19.41 -15.32
C PRO A 161 20.23 -19.77 -13.90
N HIS A 162 19.33 -18.98 -13.32
CA HIS A 162 18.81 -19.16 -11.97
C HIS A 162 17.50 -19.98 -11.94
N ALA A 163 16.84 -20.03 -10.78
CA ALA A 163 15.79 -21.00 -10.45
C ALA A 163 14.41 -20.67 -11.04
N TRP A 164 14.33 -20.26 -12.31
CA TRP A 164 13.07 -19.91 -12.97
C TRP A 164 12.37 -21.09 -13.66
N SER A 165 12.92 -22.31 -13.54
CA SER A 165 12.43 -23.48 -14.26
C SER A 165 11.18 -24.13 -13.65
N ASP A 166 10.86 -23.80 -12.40
CA ASP A 166 9.78 -24.40 -11.61
C ASP A 166 8.89 -23.36 -10.93
N ASN A 167 8.83 -22.17 -11.52
CA ASN A 167 8.01 -21.07 -11.03
C ASN A 167 6.62 -21.09 -11.67
N TYR A 168 5.59 -20.87 -10.86
CA TYR A 168 4.20 -20.96 -11.28
C TYR A 168 3.35 -19.82 -10.74
N LEU A 169 2.54 -19.27 -11.64
CA LEU A 169 1.42 -18.40 -11.28
C LEU A 169 0.14 -19.23 -11.33
N CYS A 170 -0.57 -19.29 -10.21
CA CYS A 170 -1.76 -20.11 -10.05
C CYS A 170 -3.00 -19.26 -9.75
N SER A 171 -4.16 -19.74 -10.21
CA SER A 171 -5.47 -19.17 -9.91
C SER A 171 -6.48 -20.27 -9.55
N SER A 172 -7.56 -19.89 -8.85
CA SER A 172 -8.61 -20.82 -8.43
C SER A 172 -9.44 -21.41 -9.58
N ARG A 173 -9.34 -20.80 -10.77
CA ARG A 173 -10.01 -21.23 -12.00
C ARG A 173 -9.15 -20.84 -13.20
N ASP A 174 -9.47 -21.38 -14.36
CA ASP A 174 -8.83 -20.97 -15.61
C ASP A 174 -9.28 -19.55 -15.99
N LEU A 175 -8.30 -18.68 -16.24
CA LEU A 175 -8.49 -17.29 -16.64
C LEU A 175 -7.93 -17.02 -18.05
N GLY A 176 -7.48 -18.07 -18.75
CA GLY A 176 -6.84 -17.96 -20.06
C GLY A 176 -5.46 -17.30 -20.03
N LEU A 177 -4.76 -17.36 -18.89
CA LEU A 177 -3.42 -16.79 -18.77
C LEU A 177 -2.46 -17.50 -19.72
N ASN A 178 -1.58 -16.73 -20.36
CA ASN A 178 -0.55 -17.28 -21.22
C ASN A 178 0.78 -16.53 -21.03
N TRP A 179 1.85 -17.30 -20.86
CA TRP A 179 3.21 -16.80 -20.67
C TRP A 179 3.98 -16.78 -21.99
N SER A 180 4.78 -15.75 -22.20
CA SER A 180 5.70 -15.64 -23.32
C SER A 180 7.04 -15.10 -22.85
N GLN A 181 8.13 -15.78 -23.18
CA GLN A 181 9.52 -15.33 -22.98
C GLN A 181 10.11 -14.69 -24.25
N ALA A 182 9.26 -14.31 -25.22
CA ALA A 182 9.71 -13.88 -26.56
C ALA A 182 8.73 -12.87 -27.19
N GLY A 183 8.29 -11.88 -26.41
CA GLY A 183 7.41 -10.80 -26.86
C GLY A 183 5.92 -11.05 -26.62
N PRO A 184 5.06 -10.07 -26.94
CA PRO A 184 3.62 -10.15 -26.70
C PRO A 184 2.93 -11.15 -27.64
N ILE A 185 1.91 -11.84 -27.14
CA ILE A 185 1.11 -12.79 -27.91
C ILE A 185 0.03 -12.05 -28.70
N ALA A 186 -0.02 -12.26 -30.02
CA ALA A 186 -0.99 -11.61 -30.89
C ALA A 186 -2.44 -11.97 -30.50
N GLY A 187 -3.30 -10.94 -30.44
CA GLY A 187 -4.72 -11.11 -30.08
C GLY A 187 -4.99 -11.22 -28.57
N MET A 188 -3.99 -11.01 -27.72
CA MET A 188 -4.14 -10.97 -26.26
C MET A 188 -3.80 -9.58 -25.69
N SER A 189 -4.23 -9.31 -24.46
CA SER A 189 -3.79 -8.14 -23.69
C SER A 189 -2.60 -8.55 -22.83
N CYS A 190 -1.41 -8.04 -23.13
CA CYS A 190 -0.15 -8.47 -22.52
C CYS A 190 0.47 -7.40 -21.63
N THR A 191 0.94 -7.81 -20.46
CA THR A 191 1.73 -6.99 -19.53
C THR A 191 3.17 -7.50 -19.54
N ARG A 192 4.13 -6.59 -19.77
CA ARG A 192 5.55 -6.93 -19.73
C ARG A 192 5.96 -7.21 -18.29
N ILE A 193 6.59 -8.35 -18.06
CA ILE A 193 7.16 -8.77 -16.79
C ILE A 193 8.68 -8.63 -16.92
N TYR A 194 9.29 -7.77 -16.12
CA TYR A 194 10.71 -7.45 -16.24
C TYR A 194 11.29 -7.07 -14.89
N GLU A 195 12.60 -7.19 -14.69
CA GLU A 195 13.35 -6.66 -13.54
C GLU A 195 14.57 -5.89 -14.07
N ASP A 196 14.56 -4.55 -14.01
CA ASP A 196 15.61 -3.72 -14.63
C ASP A 196 16.96 -3.88 -13.92
N ALA A 197 16.95 -4.27 -12.64
CA ALA A 197 18.17 -4.57 -11.89
C ALA A 197 18.67 -6.02 -12.09
N ASP A 198 17.90 -6.86 -12.79
CA ASP A 198 18.34 -8.17 -13.23
C ASP A 198 19.08 -8.06 -14.58
N PRO A 199 20.37 -8.45 -14.65
CA PRO A 199 21.15 -8.34 -15.88
C PRO A 199 20.76 -9.36 -16.98
N HIS A 200 19.83 -10.28 -16.71
CA HIS A 200 19.46 -11.38 -17.61
C HIS A 200 18.24 -11.07 -18.50
N ALA A 201 17.71 -12.09 -19.16
CA ALA A 201 16.80 -11.98 -20.30
C ALA A 201 15.32 -11.74 -19.94
N TRP A 202 15.04 -10.74 -19.10
CA TRP A 202 13.67 -10.36 -18.71
C TRP A 202 13.06 -9.25 -19.59
N GLY A 203 13.77 -8.85 -20.64
CA GLY A 203 13.42 -7.71 -21.48
C GLY A 203 12.22 -7.95 -22.39
N ASP A 204 11.87 -9.19 -22.70
CA ASP A 204 10.82 -9.54 -23.65
C ASP A 204 9.82 -10.54 -23.08
N ASN A 205 9.69 -10.55 -21.76
CA ASN A 205 8.79 -11.45 -21.05
C ASN A 205 7.42 -10.80 -20.87
N TYR A 206 6.36 -11.53 -21.18
CA TYR A 206 4.99 -11.06 -21.14
C TYR A 206 4.06 -12.08 -20.53
N LEU A 207 3.21 -11.60 -19.63
CA LEU A 207 2.03 -12.31 -19.16
C LEU A 207 0.80 -11.74 -19.87
N CYS A 208 0.07 -12.60 -20.56
CA CYS A 208 -1.06 -12.22 -21.39
C CYS A 208 -2.38 -12.80 -20.87
N VAL A 209 -3.45 -12.03 -21.02
CA VAL A 209 -4.84 -12.45 -20.77
C VAL A 209 -5.68 -12.30 -22.05
N PRO A 210 -6.82 -13.00 -22.17
CA PRO A 210 -7.77 -12.75 -23.25
C PRO A 210 -8.19 -11.27 -23.31
N GLN A 211 -8.42 -10.73 -24.52
CA GLN A 211 -8.78 -9.32 -24.70
C GLN A 211 -10.08 -8.91 -24.00
N ASN A 212 -10.99 -9.87 -23.77
CA ASN A 212 -12.29 -9.66 -23.12
C ASN A 212 -12.28 -10.03 -21.63
N SER A 213 -11.11 -10.19 -21.01
CA SER A 213 -11.00 -10.41 -19.57
C SER A 213 -11.66 -9.29 -18.77
N SER A 214 -12.27 -9.66 -17.64
CA SER A 214 -12.95 -8.71 -16.74
C SER A 214 -11.99 -7.98 -15.79
N PHE A 215 -10.69 -8.06 -16.05
CA PHE A 215 -9.63 -7.49 -15.23
C PHE A 215 -8.43 -7.14 -16.12
N ILE A 216 -7.61 -6.22 -15.63
CA ILE A 216 -6.39 -5.76 -16.30
C ILE A 216 -5.19 -6.15 -15.45
N LEU A 217 -4.13 -6.65 -16.09
CA LEU A 217 -2.84 -6.93 -15.43
C LEU A 217 -1.99 -5.66 -15.34
N SER A 218 -1.17 -5.54 -14.31
CA SER A 218 -0.15 -4.51 -14.15
C SER A 218 1.06 -5.08 -13.42
N TRP A 219 2.24 -4.56 -13.73
CA TRP A 219 3.50 -5.00 -13.16
C TRP A 219 4.18 -3.87 -12.36
N SER A 220 4.88 -4.24 -11.28
CA SER A 220 5.68 -3.33 -10.48
C SER A 220 6.92 -4.06 -9.96
N GLN A 221 8.09 -3.42 -10.09
CA GLN A 221 9.39 -3.86 -9.59
C GLN A 221 9.74 -3.25 -8.23
N ALA A 222 8.83 -2.44 -7.67
CA ALA A 222 9.12 -1.58 -6.52
C ALA A 222 7.96 -1.57 -5.52
N GLY A 223 7.43 -2.75 -5.20
CA GLY A 223 6.33 -2.92 -4.26
C GLY A 223 4.95 -2.98 -4.92
N PRO A 224 3.89 -3.23 -4.12
CA PRO A 224 2.52 -3.34 -4.63
C PRO A 224 1.99 -1.99 -5.11
N ILE A 225 1.20 -2.02 -6.19
CA ILE A 225 0.55 -0.82 -6.73
C ILE A 225 -0.66 -0.45 -5.85
N PRO A 226 -0.72 0.77 -5.30
CA PRO A 226 -1.87 1.20 -4.51
C PRO A 226 -3.18 1.07 -5.29
N GLY A 227 -4.21 0.55 -4.63
CA GLY A 227 -5.54 0.42 -5.24
C GLY A 227 -5.80 -0.89 -5.97
N LYS A 228 -4.77 -1.73 -6.18
CA LYS A 228 -4.88 -2.99 -6.93
C LYS A 228 -4.76 -4.21 -6.02
N ALA A 229 -5.21 -5.37 -6.50
CA ALA A 229 -4.92 -6.64 -5.84
C ALA A 229 -3.59 -7.17 -6.36
N CYS A 230 -2.59 -7.29 -5.50
CA CYS A 230 -1.23 -7.62 -5.89
C CYS A 230 -0.73 -8.91 -5.27
N THR A 231 -0.09 -9.74 -6.09
CA THR A 231 0.61 -10.96 -5.72
C THR A 231 2.10 -10.72 -5.89
N ARG A 232 2.87 -10.93 -4.82
CA ARG A 232 4.33 -10.82 -4.86
C ARG A 232 4.88 -11.95 -5.72
N ILE A 233 5.73 -11.61 -6.67
CA ILE A 233 6.48 -12.53 -7.53
C ILE A 233 7.93 -12.44 -7.07
N TYR A 234 8.53 -13.56 -6.72
CA TYR A 234 9.88 -13.58 -6.17
C TYR A 234 10.54 -14.94 -6.46
N GLU A 235 11.86 -14.96 -6.49
CA GLU A 235 12.66 -16.17 -6.58
C GLU A 235 13.80 -16.08 -5.56
N ASP A 236 13.68 -16.78 -4.43
CA ASP A 236 14.66 -16.67 -3.34
C ASP A 236 16.05 -17.21 -3.72
N ALA A 237 16.13 -18.10 -4.71
CA ALA A 237 17.40 -18.63 -5.21
C ALA A 237 18.05 -17.72 -6.27
N ASP A 238 17.34 -16.69 -6.73
CA ASP A 238 17.88 -15.66 -7.61
C ASP A 238 18.52 -14.55 -6.76
N PRO A 239 19.84 -14.33 -6.86
CA PRO A 239 20.52 -13.30 -6.08
C PRO A 239 20.20 -11.87 -6.52
N HIS A 240 19.43 -11.69 -7.61
CA HIS A 240 19.06 -10.39 -8.17
C HIS A 240 17.75 -9.84 -7.57
N ALA A 241 17.23 -8.75 -8.15
CA ALA A 241 16.27 -7.85 -7.51
C ALA A 241 14.81 -8.34 -7.57
N TRP A 242 14.53 -9.61 -7.26
CA TRP A 242 13.17 -10.17 -7.30
C TRP A 242 12.38 -10.04 -6.00
N SER A 243 12.93 -9.36 -5.00
CA SER A 243 12.34 -9.31 -3.66
C SER A 243 11.13 -8.38 -3.54
N ASP A 244 10.92 -7.45 -4.45
CA ASP A 244 9.87 -6.43 -4.36
C ASP A 244 9.03 -6.33 -5.64
N ASN A 245 8.98 -7.43 -6.39
CA ASN A 245 8.20 -7.55 -7.60
C ASN A 245 6.76 -7.98 -7.33
N TYR A 246 5.81 -7.35 -8.02
CA TYR A 246 4.37 -7.58 -7.83
C TYR A 246 3.63 -7.58 -9.15
N LEU A 247 2.84 -8.64 -9.35
CA LEU A 247 1.78 -8.71 -10.34
C LEU A 247 0.48 -8.22 -9.71
N CYS A 248 -0.13 -7.19 -10.29
CA CYS A 248 -1.34 -6.57 -9.78
C CYS A 248 -2.51 -6.64 -10.77
N ILE A 249 -3.73 -6.62 -10.24
CA ILE A 249 -4.97 -6.56 -11.03
C ILE A 249 -5.95 -5.50 -10.54
N GLU A 250 -6.74 -5.00 -11.48
CA GLU A 250 -7.90 -4.11 -11.27
C GLU A 250 -9.06 -4.43 -12.22
#